data_AF-A0AAV6VMJ7-F1
#
_entry.id   AF-A0AAV6VMJ7-F1
#
_cell.length_a   1.000
_cell.length_b   1.000
_cell.length_c   1.000
_cell.angle_alpha   90.00
_cell.angle_beta   90.00
_cell.angle_gamma   90.00
#
_symmetry.space_group_name_H-M   'P 1'
#
loop_
_entity.id
_entity.type
_entity.pdbx_description
1 polymer ?
#
loop_
_entity_poly.entity_id
_entity_poly.type
_entity_poly.pdbx_seq_one_letter_code
_entity_poly.pdbx_strand_id
1 'polypeptide(L)'
;MPVNLFAMYYTVVCCNLRNVIITFKKSLDSSDSTVYDDAFENYLAIRRFVVEMEKDLSSLLFTSSLFNACIMYFGLTCWMYPEENVGSAQVASIVFLVPASYIAFFAMILSACRVHEASVSVCDKGQELLRFGHVQTFSKIRLLHVIEKELTLTVWKIVPIKRNFLLVAMGTIFTYCVLLDNLRGVTRN
;
A
#
# COMPACT_ATOMS: atom_id res chain seq x y z
N MET A 1 14.71 -6.72 -10.93
CA MET A 1 14.97 -5.70 -9.89
C MET A 1 15.03 -6.38 -8.54
N PRO A 2 16.03 -6.14 -7.68
CA PRO A 2 16.05 -6.70 -6.33
C PRO A 2 14.81 -6.28 -5.55
N VAL A 3 14.20 -7.18 -4.76
CA VAL A 3 12.90 -6.95 -4.10
C VAL A 3 12.92 -5.74 -3.15
N ASN A 4 14.02 -5.55 -2.41
CA ASN A 4 14.19 -4.39 -1.53
C ASN A 4 14.35 -3.08 -2.33
N LEU A 5 14.99 -3.13 -3.50
CA LEU A 5 15.09 -1.98 -4.39
C LEU A 5 13.69 -1.61 -4.92
N PHE A 6 12.90 -2.62 -5.29
CA PHE A 6 11.52 -2.43 -5.73
C PHE A 6 10.66 -1.83 -4.61
N ALA A 7 10.81 -2.31 -3.38
CA ALA A 7 10.13 -1.76 -2.21
C ALA A 7 10.42 -0.28 -1.98
N MET A 8 11.70 0.11 -2.07
CA MET A 8 12.11 1.51 -1.97
C MET A 8 11.54 2.35 -3.12
N TYR A 9 11.66 1.88 -4.36
CA TYR A 9 11.12 2.58 -5.53
C TYR A 9 9.61 2.81 -5.39
N TYR A 10 8.87 1.74 -5.07
CA TYR A 10 7.42 1.82 -4.91
C TYR A 10 7.04 2.77 -3.75
N THR A 11 7.80 2.75 -2.66
CA THR A 11 7.62 3.71 -1.54
C THR A 11 7.76 5.16 -2.02
N VAL A 12 8.79 5.46 -2.81
CA VAL A 12 9.03 6.81 -3.35
C VAL A 12 7.88 7.23 -4.26
N VAL A 13 7.43 6.33 -5.15
CA VAL A 13 6.31 6.60 -6.05
C VAL A 13 5.03 6.88 -5.25
N CYS A 14 4.71 6.07 -4.25
CA CYS A 14 3.55 6.31 -3.37
C CYS A 14 3.68 7.64 -2.60
N CYS A 15 4.86 7.98 -2.09
CA CYS A 15 5.09 9.27 -1.44
C CYS A 15 4.85 10.46 -2.38
N ASN A 16 5.35 10.38 -3.61
CA ASN A 16 5.13 11.42 -4.63
C ASN A 16 3.64 11.55 -4.98
N LEU A 17 2.97 10.42 -5.20
CA LEU A 17 1.53 10.39 -5.49
C LEU A 17 0.71 10.99 -4.34
N ARG A 18 1.04 10.64 -3.09
CA ARG A 18 0.43 11.23 -1.90
C ARG A 18 0.59 12.75 -1.90
N ASN A 19 1.79 13.27 -2.19
CA ASN A 19 2.04 14.70 -2.24
C ASN A 19 1.19 15.39 -3.32
N VAL A 20 1.07 14.77 -4.50
CA VAL A 20 0.20 15.27 -5.58
C VAL A 20 -1.25 15.34 -5.12
N ILE A 21 -1.76 14.30 -4.46
CA ILE A 21 -3.14 14.26 -3.94
C ILE A 21 -3.35 15.33 -2.85
N ILE A 22 -2.39 15.53 -1.94
CA ILE A 22 -2.47 16.56 -0.89
C ILE A 22 -2.44 17.97 -1.51
N THR A 23 -1.59 18.22 -2.51
CA THR A 23 -1.55 19.51 -3.21
C THR A 23 -2.85 19.78 -3.93
N PHE A 24 -3.42 18.76 -4.58
CA PHE A 24 -4.74 18.84 -5.20
C PHE A 24 -5.83 19.20 -4.17
N LYS A 25 -5.82 18.55 -2.99
CA LYS A 25 -6.72 18.88 -1.88
C LYS A 25 -6.63 20.36 -1.47
N LYS A 26 -5.41 20.88 -1.31
CA LYS A 26 -5.19 22.28 -0.94
C LYS A 26 -5.70 23.25 -2.03
N SER A 27 -5.55 22.87 -3.30
CA SER A 27 -6.10 23.65 -4.42
C SER A 27 -7.62 23.69 -4.41
N LEU A 28 -8.27 22.62 -3.95
CA LEU A 28 -9.73 22.59 -3.74
C LEU A 28 -10.18 23.53 -2.62
N ASP A 29 -9.38 23.70 -1.55
CA ASP A 29 -9.69 24.60 -0.43
C ASP A 29 -9.62 26.08 -0.83
N SER A 30 -8.82 26.44 -1.82
CA SER A 30 -8.53 27.83 -2.19
C SER A 30 -9.40 28.39 -3.33
N SER A 31 -10.25 27.57 -3.96
CA SER A 31 -10.79 27.89 -5.29
C SER A 31 -12.27 28.28 -5.29
N ASP A 32 -12.57 29.40 -5.97
CA ASP A 32 -13.92 29.85 -6.29
C ASP A 32 -14.57 29.03 -7.43
N SER A 33 -15.90 29.15 -7.57
CA SER A 33 -16.79 28.28 -8.37
C SER A 33 -16.45 28.04 -9.85
N THR A 34 -15.56 28.81 -10.47
CA THR A 34 -15.11 28.71 -11.87
C THR A 34 -13.93 27.77 -12.09
N VAL A 35 -13.25 27.29 -11.04
CA VAL A 35 -12.04 26.44 -11.13
C VAL A 35 -12.36 24.93 -11.13
N TYR A 36 -13.64 24.55 -11.10
CA TYR A 36 -14.04 23.15 -10.93
C TYR A 36 -13.77 22.27 -12.17
N ASP A 37 -13.78 22.84 -13.38
CA ASP A 37 -13.44 22.08 -14.60
C ASP A 37 -11.94 21.76 -14.65
N ASP A 38 -11.07 22.70 -14.27
CA ASP A 38 -9.63 22.47 -14.16
C ASP A 38 -9.31 21.47 -13.04
N ALA A 39 -10.01 21.56 -11.91
CA ALA A 39 -9.89 20.57 -10.83
C ALA A 39 -10.33 19.16 -11.29
N PHE A 40 -11.32 19.07 -12.17
CA PHE A 40 -11.79 17.81 -12.75
C PHE A 40 -10.77 17.17 -13.68
N GLU A 41 -10.20 17.93 -14.61
CA GLU A 41 -9.17 17.42 -15.51
C GLU A 41 -7.91 17.02 -14.73
N ASN A 42 -7.50 17.80 -13.72
CA ASN A 42 -6.39 17.46 -12.84
C ASN A 42 -6.62 16.16 -12.07
N TYR A 43 -7.82 15.97 -11.49
CA TYR A 43 -8.15 14.73 -10.79
C TYR A 43 -8.21 13.52 -11.73
N LEU A 44 -8.75 13.70 -12.94
CA LEU A 44 -8.73 12.65 -13.97
C LEU A 44 -7.31 12.27 -14.38
N ALA A 45 -6.40 13.23 -14.51
CA ALA A 45 -5.00 12.97 -14.81
C ALA A 45 -4.33 12.15 -13.68
N ILE A 46 -4.53 12.55 -12.42
CA ILE A 46 -4.06 11.78 -11.25
C ILE A 46 -4.61 10.36 -11.31
N ARG A 47 -5.91 10.21 -11.56
CA ARG A 47 -6.56 8.90 -11.62
C ARG A 47 -6.01 8.02 -12.73
N ARG A 48 -5.83 8.56 -13.94
CA ARG A 48 -5.22 7.81 -15.06
C ARG A 48 -3.81 7.35 -14.72
N PHE A 49 -3.00 8.23 -14.15
CA PHE A 49 -1.65 7.91 -13.71
C PHE A 49 -1.64 6.76 -12.69
N VAL A 50 -2.54 6.77 -11.70
CA VAL A 50 -2.65 5.68 -10.72
C VAL A 50 -3.06 4.36 -11.37
N VAL A 51 -4.03 4.39 -12.30
CA VAL A 51 -4.48 3.18 -13.00
C VAL A 51 -3.38 2.58 -13.88
N GLU A 52 -2.60 3.42 -14.55
CA GLU A 52 -1.45 2.99 -15.38
C GLU A 52 -0.33 2.42 -14.51
N MET A 53 0.00 3.11 -13.41
CA MET A 53 0.96 2.63 -12.42
C MET A 53 0.54 1.28 -11.83
N GLU A 54 -0.74 1.12 -11.48
CA GLU A 54 -1.27 -0.16 -10.98
C GLU A 54 -1.17 -1.25 -12.04
N LYS A 55 -1.49 -0.97 -13.30
CA LYS A 55 -1.36 -1.95 -14.40
C LYS A 55 0.07 -2.48 -14.51
N ASP A 56 1.07 -1.62 -14.40
CA ASP A 56 2.47 -1.99 -14.61
C ASP A 56 3.12 -2.60 -13.35
N LEU A 57 2.79 -2.09 -12.17
CA LEU A 57 3.46 -2.46 -10.92
C LEU A 57 2.73 -3.57 -10.15
N SER A 58 1.47 -3.86 -10.44
CA SER A 58 0.66 -4.81 -9.64
C SER A 58 1.24 -6.24 -9.63
N SER A 59 1.79 -6.71 -10.76
CA SER A 59 2.48 -8.01 -10.80
C SER A 59 3.76 -8.01 -9.95
N LEU A 60 4.51 -6.90 -9.96
CA LEU A 60 5.75 -6.78 -9.17
C LEU A 60 5.44 -6.67 -7.67
N LEU A 61 4.37 -5.97 -7.29
CA LEU A 61 3.85 -5.94 -5.92
C LEU A 61 3.48 -7.32 -5.42
N PHE A 62 2.82 -8.13 -6.26
CA PHE A 62 2.47 -9.50 -5.92
C PHE A 62 3.72 -10.35 -5.68
N THR A 63 4.67 -10.35 -6.62
CA THR A 63 5.92 -11.10 -6.49
C THR A 63 6.73 -10.64 -5.27
N SER A 64 6.78 -9.34 -5.01
CA SER A 64 7.44 -8.76 -3.84
C SER A 64 6.77 -9.19 -2.53
N SER A 65 5.44 -9.24 -2.50
CA SER A 65 4.68 -9.70 -1.33
C SER A 65 4.91 -11.18 -1.07
N LEU A 66 4.90 -12.01 -2.12
CA LEU A 66 5.18 -13.44 -2.03
C LEU A 66 6.61 -13.71 -1.54
N PHE A 67 7.59 -13.00 -2.10
CA PHE A 67 8.98 -13.10 -1.67
C PHE A 67 9.14 -12.73 -0.19
N ASN A 68 8.55 -11.60 0.23
CA ASN A 68 8.61 -11.19 1.63
C ASN A 68 7.89 -12.17 2.55
N ALA A 69 6.78 -12.80 2.13
CA ALA A 69 6.12 -13.85 2.91
C ALA A 69 7.01 -15.09 3.10
N CYS A 70 7.77 -15.48 2.08
CA CYS A 70 8.76 -16.57 2.19
C CYS A 70 9.90 -16.19 3.14
N ILE A 71 10.50 -15.01 2.98
CA ILE A 71 11.55 -14.51 3.87
C ILE A 71 11.03 -14.43 5.31
N MET A 72 9.78 -14.04 5.48
CA MET A 72 9.07 -14.02 6.76
C MET A 72 9.07 -15.38 7.44
N TYR A 73 8.60 -16.37 6.71
CA TYR A 73 8.53 -17.75 7.18
C TYR A 73 9.91 -18.32 7.53
N PHE A 74 10.90 -18.18 6.65
CA PHE A 74 12.25 -18.68 6.88
C PHE A 74 12.93 -17.96 8.06
N GLY A 75 12.76 -16.64 8.16
CA GLY A 75 13.30 -15.85 9.25
C GLY A 75 12.74 -16.26 10.61
N LEU A 76 11.42 -16.43 10.71
CA LEU A 76 10.77 -16.91 11.94
C LEU A 76 11.20 -18.33 12.29
N THR A 77 11.29 -19.22 11.31
CA THR A 77 11.76 -20.60 11.51
C THR A 77 13.21 -20.61 12.04
N CYS A 78 14.10 -19.79 11.49
CA CYS A 78 15.48 -19.69 11.97
C CYS A 78 15.57 -19.14 13.39
N TRP A 79 14.67 -18.22 13.77
CA TRP A 79 14.58 -17.72 15.13
C TRP A 79 14.05 -18.74 16.13
N MET A 80 13.04 -19.54 15.73
CA MET A 80 12.45 -20.57 16.59
C MET A 80 13.35 -21.79 16.80
N TYR A 81 14.19 -22.13 15.81
CA TYR A 81 15.09 -23.29 15.85
C TYR A 81 16.55 -22.87 15.63
N PRO A 82 17.16 -22.14 16.58
CA PRO A 82 18.52 -21.63 16.43
C PRO A 82 19.57 -22.75 16.41
N GLU A 83 19.30 -23.89 17.05
CA GLU A 83 20.22 -25.03 17.17
C GLU A 83 20.42 -25.83 15.87
N GLU A 84 19.48 -25.72 14.91
CA GLU A 84 19.55 -26.40 13.62
C GLU A 84 20.35 -25.60 12.56
N ASN A 85 20.75 -24.36 12.86
CA ASN A 85 21.41 -23.46 11.92
C ASN A 85 22.94 -23.52 12.01
N VAL A 86 23.57 -24.02 10.95
CA VAL A 86 25.01 -24.29 10.88
C VAL A 86 25.79 -23.03 10.48
N GLY A 87 26.26 -22.25 11.47
CA GLY A 87 27.36 -21.28 11.30
C GLY A 87 27.03 -19.83 11.69
N SER A 88 27.93 -19.21 12.48
CA SER A 88 27.78 -17.86 13.04
C SER A 88 27.58 -16.75 12.00
N ALA A 89 28.20 -16.86 10.83
CA ALA A 89 28.06 -15.90 9.74
C ALA A 89 26.68 -15.96 9.06
N GLN A 90 26.09 -17.15 8.95
CA GLN A 90 24.75 -17.35 8.38
C GLN A 90 23.67 -16.82 9.33
N VAL A 91 23.83 -17.10 10.64
CA VAL A 91 22.96 -16.54 11.68
C VAL A 91 23.01 -15.01 11.69
N ALA A 92 24.20 -14.41 11.62
CA ALA A 92 24.33 -12.95 11.54
C ALA A 92 23.65 -12.38 10.28
N SER A 93 23.85 -13.01 9.12
CA SER A 93 23.20 -12.58 7.86
C SER A 93 21.67 -12.64 7.97
N ILE A 94 21.12 -13.70 8.54
CA ILE A 94 19.68 -13.84 8.79
C ILE A 94 19.20 -12.74 9.73
N VAL A 95 19.89 -12.50 10.85
CA VAL A 95 19.52 -11.50 11.86
C VAL A 95 19.48 -10.08 11.32
N PHE A 96 20.30 -9.71 10.33
CA PHE A 96 20.30 -8.36 9.76
C PHE A 96 19.46 -8.23 8.48
N LEU A 97 19.55 -9.19 7.56
CA LEU A 97 18.91 -9.13 6.25
C LEU A 97 17.38 -9.26 6.35
N VAL A 98 16.93 -10.11 7.26
CA VAL A 98 15.51 -10.40 7.45
C VAL A 98 14.78 -9.15 7.98
N PRO A 99 15.17 -8.52 9.12
CA PRO A 99 14.58 -7.25 9.57
C PRO A 99 14.65 -6.12 8.56
N ALA A 100 15.75 -5.99 7.82
CA ALA A 100 15.87 -4.95 6.79
C ALA A 100 14.83 -5.13 5.67
N SER A 101 14.63 -6.37 5.21
CA SER A 101 13.64 -6.70 4.17
C SER A 101 12.21 -6.49 4.68
N TYR A 102 11.95 -6.85 5.95
CA TYR A 102 10.69 -6.53 6.63
C TYR A 102 10.39 -5.04 6.65
N ILE A 103 11.34 -4.22 7.12
CA ILE A 103 11.16 -2.77 7.21
C ILE A 103 10.86 -2.18 5.83
N ALA A 104 11.58 -2.63 4.80
CA ALA A 104 11.34 -2.19 3.42
C ALA A 104 9.93 -2.56 2.93
N PHE A 105 9.47 -3.79 3.20
CA PHE A 105 8.12 -4.24 2.86
C PHE A 105 7.04 -3.45 3.62
N PHE A 106 7.21 -3.25 4.92
CA PHE A 106 6.31 -2.43 5.72
C PHE A 106 6.23 -0.98 5.23
N ALA A 107 7.37 -0.37 4.92
CA ALA A 107 7.42 0.99 4.38
C ALA A 107 6.65 1.10 3.06
N MET A 108 6.81 0.11 2.18
CA MET A 108 6.08 0.00 0.91
C MET A 108 4.57 -0.04 1.15
N ILE A 109 4.08 -0.97 1.97
CA ILE A 109 2.64 -1.10 2.23
C ILE A 109 2.08 0.13 2.95
N LEU A 110 2.79 0.67 3.95
CA LEU A 110 2.37 1.89 4.66
C LEU A 110 2.27 3.09 3.73
N SER A 111 3.20 3.22 2.77
CA SER A 111 3.16 4.31 1.79
C SER A 111 1.92 4.21 0.88
N ALA A 112 1.56 3.01 0.43
CA ALA A 112 0.33 2.76 -0.32
C ALA A 112 -0.93 3.07 0.50
N CYS A 113 -0.95 2.66 1.78
CA CYS A 113 -2.05 3.01 2.69
C CYS A 113 -2.22 4.54 2.82
N ARG A 114 -1.12 5.29 2.94
CA ARG A 114 -1.16 6.76 3.03
C ARG A 114 -1.66 7.43 1.74
N VAL A 115 -1.40 6.84 0.57
CA VAL A 115 -2.00 7.30 -0.70
C VAL A 115 -3.51 7.12 -0.66
N HIS A 116 -3.97 5.95 -0.22
CA HIS A 116 -5.40 5.68 -0.09
C HIS A 116 -6.07 6.64 0.92
N GLU A 117 -5.49 6.82 2.10
CA GLU A 117 -5.99 7.77 3.11
C GLU A 117 -6.04 9.21 2.57
N ALA A 118 -5.00 9.65 1.83
CA ALA A 118 -4.99 10.97 1.20
C ALA A 118 -6.13 11.09 0.17
N SER A 119 -6.37 10.05 -0.64
CA SER A 119 -7.47 10.04 -1.60
C SER A 119 -8.84 10.10 -0.92
N VAL A 120 -9.07 9.33 0.14
CA VAL A 120 -10.33 9.39 0.89
C VAL A 120 -10.54 10.79 1.44
N SER A 121 -9.48 11.42 1.97
CA SER A 121 -9.57 12.78 2.49
C SER A 121 -9.90 13.86 1.44
N VAL A 122 -9.60 13.60 0.16
CA VAL A 122 -10.03 14.43 -0.98
C VAL A 122 -11.50 14.17 -1.30
N CYS A 123 -11.95 12.92 -1.21
CA CYS A 123 -13.35 12.55 -1.37
C CYS A 123 -14.25 13.22 -0.33
N ASP A 124 -13.88 13.14 0.95
CA ASP A 124 -14.60 13.80 2.03
C ASP A 124 -14.71 15.30 1.80
N LYS A 125 -13.62 15.93 1.34
CA LYS A 125 -13.60 17.37 1.08
C LYS A 125 -14.45 17.76 -0.13
N GLY A 126 -14.41 16.96 -1.20
CA GLY A 126 -15.29 17.14 -2.36
C GLY A 126 -16.78 17.04 -2.00
N GLN A 127 -17.14 16.12 -1.10
CA GLN A 127 -18.51 16.01 -0.57
C GLN A 127 -18.90 17.21 0.30
N GLU A 128 -18.00 17.72 1.13
CA GLU A 128 -18.24 18.90 1.95
C GLU A 128 -18.54 20.13 1.07
N LEU A 129 -17.75 20.36 0.03
CA LEU A 129 -17.93 21.47 -0.91
C LEU A 129 -19.27 21.44 -1.65
N LEU A 130 -19.85 20.25 -1.86
CA LEU A 130 -21.19 20.10 -2.42
C LEU A 130 -22.32 20.39 -1.43
N ARG A 131 -22.13 20.03 -0.16
CA ARG A 131 -23.15 20.26 0.87
C ARG A 131 -23.32 21.75 1.19
N PHE A 132 -22.24 22.52 1.14
CA PHE A 132 -22.23 23.95 1.48
C PHE A 132 -22.19 24.88 0.25
N GLY A 133 -21.99 24.36 -0.97
CA GLY A 133 -21.91 25.15 -2.20
C GLY A 133 -23.28 25.49 -2.81
N HIS A 134 -23.61 26.78 -2.91
CA HIS A 134 -24.96 27.26 -3.21
C HIS A 134 -25.44 27.08 -4.68
N VAL A 135 -24.61 26.57 -5.60
CA VAL A 135 -24.99 26.28 -7.00
C VAL A 135 -24.34 24.97 -7.46
N GLN A 136 -25.19 23.98 -7.77
CA GLN A 136 -24.81 22.67 -8.31
C GLN A 136 -24.65 22.75 -9.84
N THR A 137 -23.43 23.03 -10.31
CA THR A 137 -23.10 22.92 -11.73
C THR A 137 -22.90 21.45 -12.11
N PHE A 138 -23.29 21.06 -13.33
CA PHE A 138 -23.11 19.70 -13.88
C PHE A 138 -21.66 19.18 -13.73
N SER A 139 -20.66 20.06 -13.88
CA SER A 139 -19.24 19.77 -13.66
C SER A 139 -18.91 19.33 -12.24
N LYS A 140 -19.56 19.90 -11.21
CA LYS A 140 -19.36 19.50 -9.81
C LYS A 140 -19.89 18.11 -9.52
N ILE A 141 -21.04 17.77 -10.10
CA ILE A 141 -21.65 16.42 -9.98
C ILE A 141 -20.76 15.39 -10.67
N ARG A 142 -20.25 15.71 -11.87
CA ARG A 142 -19.34 14.84 -12.62
C ARG A 142 -18.02 14.61 -11.87
N LEU A 143 -17.45 15.67 -11.29
CA LEU A 143 -16.26 15.59 -10.43
C LEU A 143 -16.50 14.69 -9.23
N LEU A 144 -17.62 14.87 -8.53
CA LEU A 144 -17.95 14.05 -7.38
C LEU A 144 -18.09 12.57 -7.73
N HIS A 145 -18.82 12.26 -8.80
CA HIS A 145 -19.01 10.88 -9.23
C HIS A 145 -17.67 10.19 -9.57
N VAL A 146 -16.69 10.95 -10.07
CA VAL A 146 -15.36 10.43 -10.37
C VAL A 146 -14.50 10.31 -9.11
N ILE A 147 -14.62 11.24 -8.16
CA ILE A 147 -13.93 11.23 -6.86
C ILE A 147 -14.44 10.13 -5.92
N GLU A 148 -15.75 9.87 -5.95
CA GLU A 148 -16.42 8.83 -5.15
C GLU A 148 -15.94 7.42 -5.51
N LYS A 149 -15.45 7.23 -6.74
CA LYS A 149 -14.71 6.03 -7.12
C LYS A 149 -13.30 6.10 -6.52
N GLU A 150 -13.19 5.75 -5.24
CA GLU A 150 -11.97 5.77 -4.44
C GLU A 150 -10.74 5.28 -5.21
N LEU A 151 -9.64 6.05 -5.17
CA LEU A 151 -8.34 5.56 -5.61
C LEU A 151 -7.81 4.58 -4.56
N THR A 152 -7.90 3.30 -4.90
CA THR A 152 -7.34 2.20 -4.11
C THR A 152 -6.24 1.54 -4.93
N LEU A 153 -5.03 1.52 -4.38
CA LEU A 153 -3.97 0.69 -4.93
C LEU A 153 -4.26 -0.76 -4.55
N THR A 154 -4.13 -1.69 -5.49
CA THR A 154 -4.41 -3.10 -5.24
C THR A 154 -3.17 -3.97 -5.41
N VAL A 155 -3.10 -5.03 -4.61
CA VAL A 155 -2.23 -6.17 -4.89
C VAL A 155 -2.95 -7.07 -5.88
N TRP A 156 -2.35 -7.24 -7.06
CA TRP A 156 -2.82 -8.09 -8.15
C TRP A 156 -4.26 -7.81 -8.64
N LYS A 157 -4.81 -6.58 -8.52
CA LYS A 157 -6.21 -6.26 -8.85
C LYS A 157 -7.26 -7.01 -8.03
N ILE A 158 -6.84 -7.78 -7.01
CA ILE A 158 -7.71 -8.63 -6.21
C ILE A 158 -7.91 -8.03 -4.82
N VAL A 159 -6.84 -7.52 -4.19
CA VAL A 159 -6.90 -7.06 -2.79
C VAL A 159 -6.53 -5.58 -2.70
N PRO A 160 -7.45 -4.69 -2.29
CA PRO A 160 -7.12 -3.29 -2.05
C PRO A 160 -6.17 -3.16 -0.86
N ILE A 161 -5.09 -2.38 -1.02
CA ILE A 161 -4.14 -2.06 0.03
C ILE A 161 -4.77 -1.01 0.95
N LYS A 162 -5.46 -1.51 1.98
CA LYS A 162 -6.01 -0.71 3.08
C LYS A 162 -5.21 -0.95 4.36
N ARG A 163 -5.43 -0.16 5.40
CA ARG A 163 -4.79 -0.33 6.71
C ARG A 163 -4.95 -1.75 7.27
N ASN A 164 -6.07 -2.41 6.96
CA ASN A 164 -6.35 -3.79 7.36
C ASN A 164 -5.49 -4.84 6.64
N PHE A 165 -4.93 -4.52 5.47
CA PHE A 165 -4.09 -5.45 4.71
C PHE A 165 -2.83 -5.86 5.49
N LEU A 166 -2.19 -4.91 6.19
CA LEU A 166 -1.04 -5.19 7.06
C LEU A 166 -1.39 -6.15 8.20
N LEU A 167 -2.55 -5.95 8.84
CA LEU A 167 -3.00 -6.80 9.94
C LEU A 167 -3.31 -8.22 9.45
N VAL A 168 -3.96 -8.35 8.29
CA VAL A 168 -4.25 -9.65 7.68
C VAL A 168 -2.95 -10.38 7.28
N ALA A 169 -1.99 -9.67 6.67
CA ALA A 169 -0.71 -10.26 6.30
C ALA A 169 0.07 -10.77 7.54
N MET A 170 0.18 -9.95 8.58
CA MET A 170 0.84 -10.32 9.83
C MET A 170 0.13 -11.49 10.53
N GLY A 171 -1.20 -11.45 10.62
CA GLY A 171 -1.99 -12.51 11.22
C GLY A 171 -1.83 -13.84 10.49
N THR A 172 -1.87 -13.82 9.15
CA THR A 172 -1.69 -15.02 8.32
C THR A 172 -0.33 -15.66 8.57
N ILE A 173 0.73 -14.85 8.62
CA ILE A 173 2.09 -15.34 8.83
C ILE A 173 2.25 -15.93 10.23
N PHE A 174 1.72 -15.26 11.25
CA PHE A 174 1.71 -15.77 12.60
C PHE A 174 0.96 -17.11 12.70
N THR A 175 -0.23 -17.21 12.10
CA THR A 175 -1.02 -18.44 12.07
C THR A 175 -0.26 -19.59 11.41
N TYR A 176 0.39 -19.36 10.27
CA TYR A 176 1.20 -20.39 9.61
C TYR A 176 2.41 -20.82 10.45
N CYS A 177 3.08 -19.89 11.12
CA CYS A 177 4.18 -20.23 12.03
C CYS A 177 3.71 -21.12 13.19
N VAL A 178 2.60 -20.76 13.85
CA VAL A 178 2.03 -21.56 14.94
C VAL A 178 1.56 -22.93 14.44
N LEU A 179 0.90 -22.99 13.28
CA LEU A 179 0.40 -24.25 12.72
C LEU A 179 1.57 -25.20 12.40
N LEU A 180 2.64 -24.69 11.78
CA LEU A 180 3.79 -25.49 11.38
C LEU A 180 4.62 -25.95 12.59
N ASP A 181 4.72 -25.12 13.63
CA ASP A 181 5.34 -25.52 14.90
C ASP A 181 4.56 -26.67 15.56
N ASN A 182 3.22 -26.56 15.63
CA ASN A 182 2.37 -27.65 16.13
C ASN A 182 2.51 -28.94 15.32
N LEU A 183 2.56 -28.86 13.99
CA LEU A 183 2.74 -30.02 13.12
C LEU A 183 4.11 -30.69 13.33
N ARG A 184 5.18 -29.90 13.51
CA ARG A 184 6.51 -30.43 13.85
C ARG A 184 6.53 -31.11 15.21
N GLY A 185 5.86 -30.53 16.22
CA GLY A 185 5.71 -31.14 17.55
C GLY A 185 5.00 -32.49 17.51
N VAL A 186 3.97 -32.63 16.68
CA VAL A 186 3.26 -33.91 16.46
C VAL A 186 4.14 -34.97 15.77
N THR A 187 5.08 -34.55 14.92
CA THR A 187 5.96 -35.48 14.17
C THR A 187 7.15 -35.97 15.01
N ARG A 188 7.43 -35.35 16.16
CA ARG A 188 8.53 -35.71 17.08
C ARG A 188 8.11 -36.67 18.21
N ASN A 189 6.81 -36.93 18.38
CA ASN A 189 6.24 -37.91 19.31
C ASN A 189 5.83 -39.20 18.58
#